data_AF-H2ANP4-F1
#
_entry.id   AF-H2ANP4-F1
#
_cell.length_a   1.000
_cell.length_b   1.000
_cell.length_c   1.000
_cell.angle_alpha   90.00
_cell.angle_beta   90.00
_cell.angle_gamma   90.00
#
_symmetry.space_group_name_H-M   'P 1'
#
loop_
_entity.id
_entity.type
_entity.pdbx_description
1 polymer ?
#
loop_
_entity_poly.entity_id
_entity_poly.type
_entity_poly.pdbx_seq_one_letter_code
_entity_poly.pdbx_strand_id
1 'polypeptide(L)'
;MAFDELQQQQIAITELLNQLIVLHKRVLWDDTTPSQLDKVRNDISISINDLCLLNDRFISHDGEIKEEIDSLTRCKARLAKLHQKEKKLLAQRREWAPEGEVTVEEDNSDGEEVSAVKVRVTYRKYLNRYIEMVGVGNTSLSIEQDDESVEPASVLASAKLLSIARKNLQGEIHKLESLLLNLKKDDNFLKEEMRSQAVKMRTKESQIDKKLDDLNQEREKIFFKCGLSVPKDSETLGERLLQLTFSRDEGHRFKEQFMAITEAAPKIIDLKISSLQEELNHKKESSSSLLSERNCWNDCVHLVTALEHDLSESFGNNAKAGIPFLRVLDGMKKTLVGLDALLANSMNDKIRLLISDEKDAILEAYNELNAQNVVTNAPAREEPPLAEKNKQKRHHPFLSVGKSTPRIGLTPEVIDSRNHTNPSNHKED
;
A
#
# COMPACT_ATOMS: atom_id res chain seq x y z
N MET A 1 -9.05 15.03 -14.59
CA MET A 1 -9.94 14.00 -15.16
C MET A 1 -9.77 12.82 -14.23
N ALA A 2 -10.84 12.39 -13.55
CA ALA A 2 -10.71 11.35 -12.53
C ALA A 2 -10.34 10.02 -13.20
N PHE A 3 -9.58 9.17 -12.50
CA PHE A 3 -9.19 7.84 -12.97
C PHE A 3 -10.39 7.01 -13.48
N ASP A 4 -11.53 7.12 -12.78
CA ASP A 4 -12.79 6.45 -13.13
C ASP A 4 -13.35 6.92 -14.48
N GLU A 5 -13.18 8.20 -14.82
CA GLU A 5 -13.61 8.75 -16.12
C GLU A 5 -12.75 8.20 -17.26
N LEU A 6 -11.45 8.01 -17.02
CA LEU A 6 -10.53 7.42 -18.00
C LEU A 6 -10.85 5.93 -18.23
N GLN A 7 -11.20 5.18 -17.18
CA GLN A 7 -11.62 3.78 -17.32
C GLN A 7 -12.92 3.65 -18.11
N GLN A 8 -13.91 4.51 -17.85
CA GLN A 8 -15.16 4.52 -18.62
C GLN A 8 -14.92 4.84 -20.10
N GLN A 9 -14.02 5.79 -20.39
CA GLN A 9 -13.63 6.09 -21.77
C GLN A 9 -12.95 4.90 -22.46
N GLN A 10 -12.10 4.15 -21.76
CA GLN A 10 -11.45 2.96 -22.31
C GLN A 10 -12.49 1.90 -22.72
N ILE A 11 -13.47 1.64 -21.87
CA ILE A 11 -14.55 0.69 -22.14
C ILE A 11 -15.34 1.14 -23.37
N ALA A 12 -15.74 2.41 -23.43
CA ALA A 12 -16.50 2.97 -24.54
C ALA A 12 -15.77 2.86 -25.88
N ILE A 13 -14.47 3.19 -25.94
CA ILE A 13 -13.68 3.09 -27.17
C ILE A 13 -13.48 1.62 -27.57
N THR A 14 -13.31 0.71 -26.59
CA THR A 14 -13.17 -0.72 -26.87
C THR A 14 -14.46 -1.32 -27.43
N GLU A 15 -15.61 -0.87 -26.95
CA GLU A 15 -16.92 -1.27 -27.46
C GLU A 15 -17.18 -0.73 -28.87
N LEU A 16 -16.84 0.54 -29.11
CA LEU A 16 -16.88 1.15 -30.44
C LEU A 16 -16.01 0.35 -31.43
N LEU A 17 -14.78 -0.01 -31.04
CA LEU A 17 -13.89 -0.82 -31.87
C LEU A 17 -14.52 -2.18 -32.22
N ASN A 18 -15.17 -2.85 -31.27
CA ASN A 18 -15.87 -4.12 -31.55
C ASN A 18 -17.01 -3.94 -32.57
N GLN A 19 -17.77 -2.84 -32.48
CA GLN A 19 -18.83 -2.53 -33.44
C GLN A 19 -18.25 -2.25 -34.83
N LEU A 20 -17.14 -1.51 -34.90
CA LEU A 20 -16.44 -1.22 -36.16
C LEU A 20 -15.87 -2.49 -36.81
N ILE A 21 -15.34 -3.45 -36.03
CA ILE A 21 -14.87 -4.74 -36.56
C ILE A 21 -16.01 -5.49 -37.26
N VAL A 22 -17.19 -5.56 -36.63
CA VAL A 22 -18.37 -6.22 -37.22
C VAL A 22 -18.85 -5.50 -38.48
N LEU A 23 -18.82 -4.16 -38.47
CA LEU A 23 -19.21 -3.34 -39.61
C LEU A 23 -18.21 -3.49 -40.77
N HIS A 24 -16.92 -3.52 -40.48
CA HIS A 24 -15.85 -3.71 -41.45
C HIS A 24 -16.02 -5.02 -42.22
N LYS A 25 -16.24 -6.13 -41.50
CA LYS A 25 -16.57 -7.41 -42.11
C LYS A 25 -17.79 -7.26 -43.03
N ARG A 26 -18.88 -6.65 -42.57
CA ARG A 26 -20.08 -6.48 -43.42
C ARG A 26 -19.79 -5.70 -44.70
N VAL A 27 -19.03 -4.61 -44.62
CA VAL A 27 -18.72 -3.75 -45.79
C VAL A 27 -17.78 -4.45 -46.77
N LEU A 28 -16.87 -5.32 -46.31
CA LEU A 28 -16.02 -6.13 -47.18
C LEU A 28 -16.81 -7.08 -48.10
N TRP A 29 -17.98 -7.55 -47.65
CA TRP A 29 -18.81 -8.54 -48.35
C TRP A 29 -20.04 -7.94 -49.06
N ASP A 30 -20.27 -6.62 -48.96
CA ASP A 30 -21.46 -5.96 -49.50
C ASP A 30 -21.10 -5.08 -50.71
N ASP A 31 -21.54 -5.49 -51.90
CA ASP A 31 -21.29 -4.81 -53.18
C ASP A 31 -21.86 -3.38 -53.27
N THR A 32 -22.73 -3.00 -52.33
CA THR A 32 -23.50 -1.75 -52.42
C THR A 32 -22.79 -0.52 -51.85
N THR A 33 -21.72 -0.69 -51.04
CA THR A 33 -21.10 0.43 -50.30
C THR A 33 -19.56 0.49 -50.32
N PRO A 34 -18.88 0.35 -51.48
CA PRO A 34 -17.41 0.39 -51.56
C PRO A 34 -16.81 1.72 -51.06
N SER A 35 -17.56 2.83 -51.15
CA SER A 35 -17.14 4.15 -50.67
C SER A 35 -17.12 4.30 -49.13
N GLN A 36 -17.61 3.29 -48.40
CA GLN A 36 -17.61 3.28 -46.94
C GLN A 36 -16.40 2.53 -46.36
N LEU A 37 -15.75 1.65 -47.13
CA LEU A 37 -14.66 0.79 -46.65
C LEU A 37 -13.47 1.61 -46.12
N ASP A 38 -13.04 2.63 -46.87
CA ASP A 38 -11.95 3.53 -46.45
C ASP A 38 -12.30 4.32 -45.19
N LYS A 39 -13.58 4.71 -45.03
CA LYS A 39 -14.04 5.41 -43.84
C LYS A 39 -13.97 4.50 -42.62
N VAL A 40 -14.42 3.26 -42.76
CA VAL A 40 -14.39 2.27 -41.67
C VAL A 40 -12.95 1.90 -41.28
N ARG A 41 -12.05 1.70 -42.25
CA ARG A 41 -10.62 1.47 -42.00
C ARG A 41 -9.99 2.65 -41.24
N ASN A 42 -10.35 3.88 -41.61
CA ASN A 42 -9.89 5.08 -40.92
C ASN A 42 -10.48 5.19 -39.50
N ASP A 43 -11.77 4.90 -39.32
CA ASP A 43 -12.43 4.93 -38.00
C ASP A 43 -11.86 3.88 -37.04
N ILE A 44 -11.48 2.69 -37.55
CA ILE A 44 -10.74 1.67 -36.78
C ILE A 44 -9.36 2.21 -36.39
N SER A 45 -8.65 2.85 -37.33
CA SER A 45 -7.33 3.44 -37.07
C SER A 45 -7.39 4.56 -36.03
N ILE A 46 -8.45 5.39 -36.08
CA ILE A 46 -8.73 6.44 -35.08
C ILE A 46 -9.01 5.80 -33.72
N SER A 47 -9.86 4.78 -33.65
CA SER A 47 -10.20 4.10 -32.39
C SER A 47 -8.96 3.47 -31.73
N ILE A 48 -8.07 2.85 -32.51
CA ILE A 48 -6.82 2.28 -32.01
C ILE A 48 -5.86 3.40 -31.54
N ASN A 49 -5.80 4.53 -32.26
CA ASN A 49 -5.02 5.69 -31.84
C ASN A 49 -5.57 6.32 -30.54
N ASP A 50 -6.88 6.39 -30.40
CA ASP A 50 -7.53 6.91 -29.19
C ASP A 50 -7.24 6.01 -27.99
N LEU A 51 -7.21 4.68 -28.18
CA LEU A 51 -6.74 3.74 -27.14
C LEU A 51 -5.27 3.98 -26.77
N CYS A 52 -4.39 4.24 -27.74
CA CYS A 52 -2.99 4.58 -27.48
C CYS A 52 -2.88 5.90 -26.69
N LEU A 53 -3.56 6.96 -27.13
CA LEU A 53 -3.55 8.27 -26.46
C LEU A 53 -4.16 8.20 -25.06
N LEU A 54 -5.21 7.39 -24.86
CA LEU A 54 -5.79 7.17 -23.55
C LEU A 54 -4.82 6.43 -22.63
N ASN A 55 -4.09 5.45 -23.16
CA ASN A 55 -3.06 4.75 -22.39
C ASN A 55 -1.86 5.65 -22.06
N ASP A 56 -1.47 6.55 -22.95
CA ASP A 56 -0.46 7.59 -22.66
C ASP A 56 -0.94 8.56 -21.57
N ARG A 57 -2.24 8.86 -21.52
CA ARG A 57 -2.85 9.63 -20.42
C ARG A 57 -2.87 8.85 -19.11
N PHE A 58 -3.12 7.54 -19.14
CA PHE A 58 -2.94 6.68 -17.97
C PHE A 58 -1.48 6.69 -17.48
N ILE A 59 -0.51 6.61 -18.39
CA ILE A 59 0.92 6.72 -18.07
C ILE A 59 1.29 8.10 -17.51
N SER A 60 0.60 9.15 -17.96
CA SER A 60 0.79 10.51 -17.41
C SER A 60 0.22 10.61 -15.99
N HIS A 61 -0.90 9.94 -15.72
CA HIS A 61 -1.48 9.77 -14.38
C HIS A 61 -0.59 8.92 -13.45
N ASP A 62 0.34 8.13 -14.01
CA ASP A 62 1.37 7.43 -13.23
C ASP A 62 2.35 8.38 -12.53
N GLY A 63 2.35 9.69 -12.86
CA GLY A 63 3.04 10.70 -12.05
C GLY A 63 2.53 10.71 -10.60
N GLU A 64 1.22 10.63 -10.41
CA GLU A 64 0.60 10.58 -9.09
C GLU A 64 0.88 9.26 -8.37
N ILE A 65 0.88 8.14 -9.11
CA ILE A 65 1.23 6.81 -8.56
C ILE A 65 2.71 6.79 -8.12
N LYS A 66 3.62 7.37 -8.90
CA LYS A 66 5.04 7.50 -8.52
C LYS A 66 5.22 8.41 -7.31
N GLU A 67 4.50 9.53 -7.25
CA GLU A 67 4.51 10.41 -6.09
C GLU A 67 3.98 9.68 -4.84
N GLU A 68 2.95 8.85 -4.98
CA GLU A 68 2.43 8.03 -3.89
C GLU A 68 3.46 6.98 -3.45
N ILE A 69 4.11 6.27 -4.38
CA ILE A 69 5.22 5.34 -4.07
C ILE A 69 6.37 6.07 -3.34
N ASP A 70 6.76 7.25 -3.82
CA ASP A 70 7.80 8.07 -3.18
C ASP A 70 7.38 8.53 -1.78
N SER A 71 6.10 8.85 -1.59
CA SER A 71 5.56 9.20 -0.28
C SER A 71 5.60 8.01 0.69
N LEU A 72 5.21 6.82 0.23
CA LEU A 72 5.17 5.58 1.00
C LEU A 72 6.59 5.11 1.37
N THR A 73 7.54 5.20 0.44
CA THR A 73 8.95 4.89 0.71
C THR A 73 9.59 5.85 1.72
N ARG A 74 9.30 7.16 1.63
CA ARG A 74 9.71 8.15 2.66
C ARG A 74 9.10 7.84 4.02
N CYS A 75 7.81 7.47 4.07
CA CYS A 75 7.13 7.04 5.28
C CYS A 75 7.78 5.79 5.89
N LYS A 76 8.10 4.78 5.08
CA LYS A 76 8.82 3.56 5.50
C LYS A 76 10.18 3.90 6.12
N ALA A 77 10.98 4.73 5.45
CA ALA A 77 12.28 5.15 5.96
C ALA A 77 12.15 5.90 7.30
N ARG A 78 11.11 6.73 7.46
CA ARG A 78 10.82 7.42 8.72
C ARG A 78 10.40 6.46 9.82
N LEU A 79 9.55 5.46 9.53
CA LEU A 79 9.15 4.41 10.49
C LEU A 79 10.35 3.60 10.98
N ALA A 80 11.27 3.23 10.09
CA ALA A 80 12.49 2.53 10.47
C ALA A 80 13.35 3.36 11.45
N LYS A 81 13.50 4.67 11.20
CA LYS A 81 14.19 5.59 12.12
C LYS A 81 13.50 5.70 13.47
N LEU A 82 12.16 5.77 13.50
CA LEU A 82 11.39 5.81 14.75
C LEU A 82 11.54 4.52 15.55
N HIS A 83 11.50 3.35 14.89
CA HIS A 83 11.71 2.07 15.54
C HIS A 83 13.13 1.93 16.13
N GLN A 84 14.15 2.45 15.45
CA GLN A 84 15.51 2.48 15.99
C GLN A 84 15.61 3.39 17.23
N LYS A 85 14.94 4.56 17.21
CA LYS A 85 14.88 5.46 18.37
C LYS A 85 14.15 4.82 19.55
N GLU A 86 13.03 4.16 19.30
CA GLU A 86 12.27 3.41 20.30
C GLU A 86 13.14 2.33 20.96
N LYS A 87 13.84 1.51 20.17
CA LYS A 87 14.78 0.51 20.70
C LYS A 87 15.82 1.12 21.64
N LYS A 88 16.38 2.29 21.29
CA LYS A 88 17.34 3.00 22.14
C LYS A 88 16.70 3.50 23.43
N LEU A 89 15.49 4.05 23.38
CA LEU A 89 14.78 4.54 24.57
C LEU A 89 14.35 3.39 25.49
N LEU A 90 13.91 2.25 24.94
CA LEU A 90 13.60 1.07 25.73
C LEU A 90 14.85 0.48 26.41
N ALA A 91 16.00 0.48 25.72
CA ALA A 91 17.27 0.10 26.34
C ALA A 91 17.65 1.06 27.49
N GLN A 92 17.57 2.37 27.25
CA GLN A 92 17.79 3.37 28.31
C GLN A 92 16.84 3.16 29.48
N ARG A 93 15.55 2.87 29.24
CA ARG A 93 14.59 2.61 30.30
C ARG A 93 15.01 1.43 31.20
N ARG A 94 15.58 0.37 30.60
CA ARG A 94 16.10 -0.78 31.36
C ARG A 94 17.31 -0.41 32.22
N GLU A 95 18.19 0.48 31.75
CA GLU A 95 19.33 0.98 32.54
C GLU A 95 18.91 1.76 33.80
N TRP A 96 17.72 2.37 33.78
CA TRP A 96 17.14 3.09 34.93
C TRP A 96 16.19 2.21 35.75
N ALA A 97 15.85 1.01 35.28
CA ALA A 97 15.08 0.07 36.05
C ALA A 97 15.97 -0.48 37.18
N PRO A 98 15.45 -0.63 38.41
CA PRO A 98 16.19 -1.22 39.51
C PRO A 98 16.34 -2.73 39.28
N GLU A 99 17.21 -3.13 38.36
CA GLU A 99 17.63 -4.51 38.18
C GLU A 99 18.94 -4.72 38.94
N GLY A 100 18.84 -5.52 40.01
CA GLY A 100 19.96 -6.07 40.75
C GLY A 100 19.88 -5.74 42.24
N GLU A 101 19.62 -6.75 43.07
CA GLU A 101 20.28 -6.83 44.37
C GLU A 101 21.76 -6.58 44.08
N VAL A 102 22.25 -5.40 44.47
CA VAL A 102 23.69 -5.20 44.59
C VAL A 102 24.09 -6.27 45.58
N THR A 103 24.67 -7.35 45.07
CA THR A 103 25.45 -8.28 45.87
C THR A 103 26.54 -7.38 46.41
N VAL A 104 26.29 -6.86 47.62
CA VAL A 104 27.34 -6.33 48.46
C VAL A 104 28.29 -7.51 48.50
N GLU A 105 29.40 -7.40 47.77
CA GLU A 105 30.56 -8.23 48.04
C GLU A 105 30.85 -7.92 49.51
N GLU A 106 30.30 -8.75 50.39
CA GLU A 106 30.76 -8.86 51.76
C GLU A 106 32.24 -9.12 51.59
N ASP A 107 33.01 -8.05 51.83
CA ASP A 107 34.44 -8.06 51.80
C ASP A 107 34.83 -9.21 52.74
N ASN A 108 35.17 -10.35 52.13
CA ASN A 108 35.54 -11.59 52.81
C ASN A 108 36.94 -11.40 53.39
N SER A 109 37.13 -10.37 54.21
CA SER A 109 38.20 -10.29 55.18
C SER A 109 37.73 -11.09 56.40
N ASP A 110 38.05 -12.38 56.40
CA ASP A 110 38.20 -13.24 57.57
C ASP A 110 37.36 -12.88 58.82
N GLY A 111 36.16 -13.47 58.91
CA GLY A 111 35.65 -14.03 60.16
C GLY A 111 35.69 -13.18 61.44
N GLU A 112 35.34 -11.90 61.39
CA GLU A 112 35.05 -11.13 62.62
C GLU A 112 33.54 -10.91 62.79
N GLU A 113 33.05 -11.43 63.91
CA GLU A 113 31.78 -11.13 64.57
C GLU A 113 31.24 -9.74 64.19
N VAL A 114 29.96 -9.70 63.75
CA VAL A 114 29.07 -8.52 63.74
C VAL A 114 29.70 -7.37 64.52
N SER A 115 30.33 -6.42 63.81
CA SER A 115 31.21 -5.38 64.36
C SER A 115 30.77 -4.92 65.75
N ALA A 116 31.25 -5.61 66.79
CA ALA A 116 30.80 -5.36 68.13
C ALA A 116 31.50 -4.06 68.53
N VAL A 117 30.71 -2.98 68.68
CA VAL A 117 31.23 -1.70 69.17
C VAL A 117 31.73 -1.94 70.60
N LYS A 118 33.02 -2.22 70.75
CA LYS A 118 33.67 -2.48 72.05
C LYS A 118 33.81 -1.16 72.79
N VAL A 119 32.82 -0.83 73.62
CA VAL A 119 32.86 0.34 74.50
C VAL A 119 33.81 0.04 75.68
N ARG A 120 34.99 0.68 75.70
CA ARG A 120 35.91 0.58 76.85
C ARG A 120 35.44 1.49 77.97
N VAL A 121 35.02 0.85 79.07
CA VAL A 121 34.49 1.50 80.25
C VAL A 121 35.58 1.66 81.32
N THR A 122 35.84 2.89 81.77
CA THR A 122 36.93 3.21 82.71
C THR A 122 36.46 3.48 84.15
N TYR A 123 35.17 3.79 84.35
CA TYR A 123 34.63 4.04 85.70
C TYR A 123 34.71 2.80 86.61
N ARG A 124 34.66 1.60 86.03
CA ARG A 124 34.69 0.31 86.75
C ARG A 124 35.95 0.11 87.58
N LYS A 125 37.09 0.66 87.14
CA LYS A 125 38.35 0.65 87.92
C LYS A 125 38.23 1.42 89.22
N TYR A 126 37.59 2.59 89.18
CA TYR A 126 37.40 3.45 90.36
C TYR A 126 36.32 2.89 91.29
N LEU A 127 35.28 2.28 90.71
CA LEU A 127 34.21 1.63 91.45
C LEU A 127 34.69 0.36 92.17
N ASN A 128 35.50 -0.47 91.52
CA ASN A 128 36.12 -1.63 92.16
C ASN A 128 37.07 -1.22 93.28
N ARG A 129 37.88 -0.17 93.09
CA ARG A 129 38.77 0.38 94.13
C ARG A 129 37.99 0.95 95.33
N TYR A 130 36.81 1.51 95.10
CA TYR A 130 35.91 1.93 96.19
C TYR A 130 35.37 0.71 96.96
N ILE A 131 34.94 -0.33 96.25
CA ILE A 131 34.44 -1.58 96.86
C ILE A 131 35.54 -2.29 97.67
N GLU A 132 36.78 -2.31 97.17
CA GLU A 132 37.93 -2.86 97.89
C GLU A 132 38.27 -2.08 99.16
N MET A 133 38.02 -0.77 99.18
CA MET A 133 38.34 0.13 100.30
C MET A 133 37.26 0.12 101.39
N VAL A 134 35.99 0.00 101.02
CA VAL A 134 34.85 0.06 101.94
C VAL A 134 34.35 -1.35 102.32
N GLY A 135 34.59 -2.35 101.48
CA GLY A 135 34.03 -3.69 101.61
C GLY A 135 32.59 -3.76 101.08
N VAL A 136 32.24 -4.86 100.41
CA VAL A 136 30.89 -5.06 99.83
C VAL A 136 29.79 -4.97 100.90
N GLY A 137 30.07 -5.50 102.09
CA GLY A 137 29.18 -5.50 103.26
C GLY A 137 28.81 -4.11 103.78
N ASN A 138 29.68 -3.12 103.63
CA ASN A 138 29.46 -1.76 104.17
C ASN A 138 29.01 -0.76 103.10
N THR A 139 28.60 -1.25 101.94
CA THR A 139 27.97 -0.42 100.91
C THR A 139 26.47 -0.23 101.19
N SER A 140 25.87 0.84 100.68
CA SER A 140 24.45 1.16 100.86
C SER A 140 23.45 0.15 100.27
N LEU A 141 23.95 -0.95 99.67
CA LEU A 141 23.18 -2.05 99.09
C LEU A 141 23.13 -3.28 100.00
N SER A 142 23.90 -3.31 101.09
CA SER A 142 23.86 -4.37 102.09
C SER A 142 22.81 -4.09 103.15
N ILE A 143 22.07 -5.14 103.52
CA ILE A 143 20.92 -5.09 104.45
C ILE A 143 21.38 -5.02 105.92
N GLU A 144 22.63 -5.37 106.20
CA GLU A 144 23.26 -5.29 107.52
C GLU A 144 24.19 -4.07 107.55
N GLN A 145 23.70 -2.95 108.10
CA GLN A 145 24.53 -1.79 108.40
C GLN A 145 25.02 -1.91 109.84
N ASP A 146 26.26 -2.37 110.02
CA ASP A 146 26.94 -2.21 111.30
C ASP A 146 27.47 -0.77 111.40
N ASP A 147 27.01 -0.03 112.41
CA ASP A 147 27.49 1.31 112.79
C ASP A 147 28.91 1.23 113.40
N GLU A 148 29.89 0.80 112.60
CA GLU A 148 31.29 0.92 112.97
C GLU A 148 31.74 2.39 112.89
N SER A 149 32.56 2.83 113.86
CA SER A 149 33.13 4.17 113.91
C SER A 149 34.04 4.43 112.69
N VAL A 150 33.48 5.06 111.66
CA VAL A 150 34.20 5.32 110.41
C VAL A 150 35.12 6.55 110.56
N GLU A 151 36.41 6.40 110.26
CA GLU A 151 37.35 7.52 110.26
C GLU A 151 36.97 8.60 109.21
N PRO A 152 36.96 9.90 109.57
CA PRO A 152 36.56 10.98 108.65
C PRO A 152 37.39 11.05 107.36
N ALA A 153 38.66 10.63 107.41
CA ALA A 153 39.57 10.64 106.27
C ALA A 153 39.21 9.56 105.22
N SER A 154 38.72 8.39 105.66
CA SER A 154 38.33 7.29 104.77
C SER A 154 37.01 7.59 104.04
N VAL A 155 36.05 8.22 104.73
CA VAL A 155 34.79 8.73 104.13
C VAL A 155 35.06 9.77 103.05
N LEU A 156 36.00 10.68 103.29
CA LEU A 156 36.32 11.74 102.34
C LEU A 156 37.07 11.20 101.11
N ALA A 157 37.93 10.19 101.29
CA ALA A 157 38.59 9.49 100.20
C ALA A 157 37.62 8.65 99.36
N SER A 158 36.67 7.96 99.99
CA SER A 158 35.66 7.15 99.32
C SER A 158 34.65 8.01 98.54
N ALA A 159 34.20 9.14 99.11
CA ALA A 159 33.38 10.14 98.43
C ALA A 159 34.09 10.75 97.20
N LYS A 160 35.40 11.02 97.29
CA LYS A 160 36.21 11.48 96.16
C LYS A 160 36.30 10.42 95.05
N LEU A 161 36.51 9.15 95.39
CA LEU A 161 36.55 8.05 94.42
C LEU A 161 35.21 7.85 93.71
N LEU A 162 34.09 7.90 94.44
CA LEU A 162 32.75 7.84 93.86
C LEU A 162 32.44 9.05 92.97
N SER A 163 32.89 10.25 93.37
CA SER A 163 32.75 11.47 92.56
C SER A 163 33.50 11.34 91.22
N ILE A 164 34.74 10.82 91.26
CA ILE A 164 35.53 10.56 90.05
C ILE A 164 34.88 9.48 89.18
N ALA A 165 34.41 8.39 89.78
CA ALA A 165 33.71 7.32 89.07
C ALA A 165 32.43 7.83 88.39
N ARG A 166 31.62 8.63 89.10
CA ARG A 166 30.41 9.26 88.57
C ARG A 166 30.72 10.23 87.43
N LYS A 167 31.75 11.07 87.57
CA LYS A 167 32.17 11.99 86.52
C LYS A 167 32.63 11.26 85.26
N ASN A 168 33.38 10.17 85.41
CA ASN A 168 33.83 9.35 84.29
C ASN A 168 32.66 8.60 83.63
N LEU A 169 31.74 8.04 84.41
CA LEU A 169 30.52 7.41 83.89
C LEU A 169 29.66 8.41 83.10
N GLN A 170 29.44 9.61 83.63
CA GLN A 170 28.69 10.66 82.92
C GLN A 170 29.38 11.09 81.63
N GLY A 171 30.72 11.20 81.63
CA GLY A 171 31.49 11.49 80.42
C GLY A 171 31.41 10.38 79.36
N GLU A 172 31.35 9.12 79.76
CA GLU A 172 31.17 7.97 78.86
C GLU A 172 29.75 7.90 78.30
N ILE A 173 28.72 8.12 79.14
CA ILE A 173 27.33 8.24 78.70
C ILE A 173 27.20 9.34 77.64
N HIS A 174 27.78 10.52 77.89
CA HIS A 174 27.72 11.62 76.94
C HIS A 174 28.41 11.31 75.61
N LYS A 175 29.51 10.54 75.62
CA LYS A 175 30.16 10.06 74.39
C LYS A 175 29.26 9.12 73.60
N LEU A 176 28.59 8.17 74.27
CA LEU A 176 27.64 7.26 73.62
C LEU A 176 26.42 8.00 73.06
N GLU A 177 25.89 8.97 73.79
CA GLU A 177 24.80 9.84 73.32
C GLU A 177 25.22 10.63 72.07
N SER A 178 26.44 11.17 72.06
CA SER A 178 26.98 11.89 70.89
C SER A 178 27.15 10.97 69.67
N LEU A 179 27.58 9.73 69.88
CA LEU A 179 27.70 8.72 68.82
C LEU A 179 26.32 8.36 68.26
N LEU A 180 25.34 8.12 69.13
CA LEU A 180 23.97 7.80 68.74
C LEU A 180 23.35 8.98 67.96
N LEU A 181 23.62 10.21 68.37
CA LEU A 181 23.16 11.41 67.67
C LEU A 181 23.79 11.52 66.28
N ASN A 182 25.07 11.17 66.12
CA ASN A 182 25.72 11.14 64.81
C ASN A 182 25.15 10.02 63.92
N LEU A 183 24.96 8.81 64.44
CA LEU A 183 24.34 7.72 63.69
C LEU A 183 22.90 8.06 63.25
N LYS A 184 22.14 8.77 64.09
CA LYS A 184 20.81 9.28 63.71
C LYS A 184 20.87 10.35 62.62
N LYS A 185 21.90 11.21 62.64
CA LYS A 185 22.13 12.17 61.54
C LYS A 185 22.46 11.44 60.24
N ASP A 186 23.30 10.41 60.31
CA ASP A 186 23.68 9.61 59.16
C ASP A 186 22.47 8.83 58.59
N ASP A 187 21.63 8.23 59.44
CA ASP A 187 20.38 7.58 59.02
C ASP A 187 19.41 8.57 58.34
N ASN A 188 19.28 9.78 58.89
CA ASN A 188 18.47 10.82 58.25
C ASN A 188 19.05 11.27 56.90
N PHE A 189 20.36 11.45 56.82
CA PHE A 189 21.05 11.77 55.58
C PHE A 189 20.85 10.67 54.52
N LEU A 190 20.99 9.39 54.90
CA LEU A 190 20.76 8.25 54.01
C LEU A 190 19.31 8.22 53.51
N LYS A 191 18.32 8.49 54.36
CA LYS A 191 16.91 8.58 53.95
C LYS A 191 16.67 9.73 52.98
N GLU A 192 17.25 10.90 53.23
CA GLU A 192 17.15 12.05 52.35
C GLU A 192 17.81 11.78 50.99
N GLU A 193 18.99 11.17 50.98
CA GLU A 193 19.72 10.83 49.76
C GLU A 193 18.99 9.74 48.96
N MET A 194 18.50 8.68 49.61
CA MET A 194 17.64 7.67 48.96
C MET A 194 16.41 8.30 48.32
N ARG A 195 15.75 9.23 49.02
CA ARG A 195 14.59 9.95 48.48
C ARG A 195 14.99 10.83 47.29
N SER A 196 16.10 11.55 47.39
CA SER A 196 16.65 12.38 46.30
C SER A 196 16.95 11.54 45.05
N GLN A 197 17.60 10.39 45.21
CA GLN A 197 17.92 9.48 44.12
C GLN A 197 16.66 8.82 43.52
N ALA A 198 15.71 8.39 44.35
CA ALA A 198 14.43 7.86 43.87
C ALA A 198 13.63 8.89 43.05
N VAL A 199 13.67 10.17 43.45
CA VAL A 199 13.06 11.26 42.67
C VAL A 199 13.80 11.43 41.34
N LYS A 200 15.14 11.43 41.34
CA LYS A 200 15.93 11.50 40.09
C LYS A 200 15.59 10.36 39.14
N MET A 201 15.52 9.11 39.62
CA MET A 201 15.13 7.94 38.80
C MET A 201 13.74 8.14 38.19
N ARG A 202 12.72 8.47 39.00
CA ARG A 202 11.36 8.72 38.50
C ARG A 202 11.30 9.86 37.49
N THR A 203 12.07 10.93 37.67
CA THR A 203 12.13 12.03 36.70
C THR A 203 12.77 11.59 35.37
N LYS A 204 13.75 10.68 35.40
CA LYS A 204 14.37 10.13 34.19
C LYS A 204 13.45 9.13 33.49
N GLU A 205 12.81 8.25 34.23
CA GLU A 205 11.80 7.33 33.69
C GLU A 205 10.65 8.11 33.01
N SER A 206 10.07 9.09 33.69
CA SER A 206 9.01 9.92 33.11
C SER A 206 9.46 10.74 31.89
N GLN A 207 10.74 11.16 31.82
CA GLN A 207 11.30 11.78 30.61
C GLN A 207 11.40 10.79 29.45
N ILE A 208 11.75 9.53 29.73
CA ILE A 208 11.82 8.47 28.72
C ILE A 208 10.40 8.11 28.24
N ASP A 209 9.45 7.96 29.17
CA ASP A 209 8.04 7.67 28.85
C ASP A 209 7.43 8.78 27.98
N LYS A 210 7.65 10.06 28.29
CA LYS A 210 7.22 11.19 27.44
C LYS A 210 7.80 11.10 26.02
N LYS A 211 9.09 10.75 25.89
CA LYS A 211 9.72 10.56 24.57
C LYS A 211 9.15 9.36 23.82
N LEU A 212 8.77 8.30 24.52
CA LEU A 212 8.09 7.14 23.91
C LEU A 212 6.69 7.53 23.42
N ASP A 213 5.95 8.33 24.19
CA ASP A 213 4.64 8.85 23.78
C ASP A 213 4.76 9.78 22.56
N ASP A 214 5.75 10.68 22.53
CA ASP A 214 6.03 11.54 21.37
C ASP A 214 6.34 10.71 20.11
N LEU A 215 7.11 9.62 20.25
CA LEU A 215 7.38 8.69 19.15
C LEU A 215 6.11 7.98 18.66
N ASN A 216 5.21 7.61 19.57
CA ASN A 216 3.94 6.98 19.21
C ASN A 216 3.02 7.95 18.47
N GLN A 217 2.94 9.21 18.89
CA GLN A 217 2.21 10.24 18.16
C GLN A 217 2.80 10.51 16.77
N GLU A 218 4.13 10.49 16.63
CA GLU A 218 4.77 10.58 15.32
C GLU A 218 4.45 9.37 14.44
N ARG A 219 4.38 8.16 15.01
CA ARG A 219 3.96 6.95 14.29
C ARG A 219 2.52 7.04 13.81
N GLU A 220 1.60 7.45 14.68
CA GLU A 220 0.19 7.63 14.30
C GLU A 220 0.02 8.61 13.14
N LYS A 221 0.78 9.73 13.15
CA LYS A 221 0.79 10.67 12.02
C LYS A 221 1.28 10.03 10.72
N ILE A 222 2.22 9.09 10.79
CA ILE A 222 2.70 8.35 9.62
C ILE A 222 1.68 7.30 9.18
N PHE A 223 1.05 6.59 10.11
CA PHE A 223 0.00 5.62 9.81
C PHE A 223 -1.19 6.28 9.13
N PHE A 224 -1.65 7.43 9.66
CA PHE A 224 -2.69 8.24 9.01
C PHE A 224 -2.30 8.63 7.57
N LYS A 225 -1.05 9.06 7.35
CA LYS A 225 -0.55 9.39 6.00
C LYS A 225 -0.46 8.17 5.08
N CYS A 226 -0.24 6.98 5.60
CA CYS A 226 -0.20 5.74 4.82
C CYS A 226 -1.59 5.13 4.57
N GLY A 227 -2.67 5.74 5.09
CA GLY A 227 -4.03 5.18 5.03
C GLY A 227 -4.25 4.01 5.99
N LEU A 228 -3.34 3.80 6.94
CA LEU A 228 -3.50 2.85 8.03
C LEU A 228 -4.26 3.54 9.16
N SER A 229 -5.57 3.30 9.20
CA SER A 229 -6.41 3.77 10.30
C SER A 229 -6.06 3.00 11.56
N VAL A 230 -5.24 3.59 12.42
CA VAL A 230 -5.25 3.26 13.84
C VAL A 230 -6.65 3.66 14.33
N PRO A 231 -7.41 2.76 14.98
CA PRO A 231 -8.66 3.13 15.61
C PRO A 231 -8.37 4.30 16.55
N LYS A 232 -8.84 5.50 16.18
CA LYS A 232 -8.83 6.60 17.14
C LYS A 232 -10.00 6.29 18.06
N ASP A 233 -9.71 6.19 19.36
CA ASP A 233 -10.74 6.46 20.35
C ASP A 233 -11.19 7.91 20.11
N SER A 234 -12.20 8.08 19.26
CA SER A 234 -12.93 9.34 19.14
C SER A 234 -13.76 9.46 20.40
N GLU A 235 -13.08 9.74 21.52
CA GLU A 235 -13.64 9.81 22.85
C GLU A 235 -14.72 10.89 22.89
N THR A 236 -15.97 10.49 22.67
CA THR A 236 -17.09 11.30 23.08
C THR A 236 -17.09 11.38 24.62
N LEU A 237 -17.49 12.52 25.19
CA LEU A 237 -17.45 12.73 26.65
C LEU A 237 -18.19 11.62 27.44
N GLY A 238 -19.18 10.98 26.81
CA GLY A 238 -19.90 9.83 27.35
C GLY A 238 -19.07 8.54 27.43
N GLU A 239 -18.19 8.30 26.46
CA GLU A 239 -17.27 7.16 26.47
C GLU A 239 -16.15 7.32 27.50
N ARG A 240 -15.66 8.55 27.75
CA ARG A 240 -14.71 8.83 28.85
C ARG A 240 -15.25 8.50 30.23
N LEU A 241 -16.55 8.76 30.45
CA LEU A 241 -17.20 8.44 31.72
C LEU A 241 -17.44 6.92 31.88
N LEU A 242 -17.69 6.21 30.78
CA LEU A 242 -17.81 4.75 30.76
C LEU A 242 -16.45 4.03 30.87
N GLN A 243 -15.41 4.55 30.23
CA GLN A 243 -14.06 4.00 30.30
C GLN A 243 -13.52 4.03 31.73
N LEU A 244 -13.79 5.05 32.53
CA LEU A 244 -13.38 5.09 33.95
C LEU A 244 -13.90 3.91 34.78
N THR A 245 -14.99 3.26 34.34
CA THR A 245 -15.54 2.05 35.00
C THR A 245 -15.01 0.72 34.47
N PHE A 246 -14.37 0.68 33.29
CA PHE A 246 -13.91 -0.57 32.63
C PHE A 246 -12.41 -0.60 32.22
N SER A 247 -11.64 0.48 32.43
CA SER A 247 -10.33 0.75 31.79
C SER A 247 -9.14 -0.18 32.08
N ARG A 248 -9.23 -1.24 32.89
CA ARG A 248 -8.03 -2.05 33.16
C ARG A 248 -7.69 -3.06 32.05
N ASP A 249 -8.69 -3.52 31.29
CA ASP A 249 -8.52 -4.59 30.29
C ASP A 249 -8.48 -4.06 28.83
N GLU A 250 -9.19 -2.98 28.53
CA GLU A 250 -9.25 -2.42 27.17
C GLU A 250 -7.97 -1.67 26.77
N GLY A 251 -7.31 -0.99 27.71
CA GLY A 251 -6.03 -0.32 27.45
C GLY A 251 -4.88 -1.28 27.10
N HIS A 252 -4.94 -2.53 27.59
CA HIS A 252 -4.01 -3.58 27.19
C HIS A 252 -4.31 -4.10 25.78
N ARG A 253 -5.58 -4.32 25.44
CA ARG A 253 -5.99 -4.71 24.08
C ARG A 253 -5.65 -3.64 23.03
N PHE A 254 -5.85 -2.36 23.34
CA PHE A 254 -5.47 -1.26 22.44
C PHE A 254 -3.96 -1.22 22.20
N LYS A 255 -3.15 -1.35 23.25
CA LYS A 255 -1.69 -1.43 23.13
C LYS A 255 -1.23 -2.64 22.33
N GLU A 256 -1.84 -3.80 22.53
CA GLU A 256 -1.53 -5.02 21.77
C GLU A 256 -1.92 -4.90 20.29
N GLN A 257 -3.09 -4.34 20.00
CA GLN A 257 -3.52 -4.06 18.62
C GLN A 257 -2.63 -3.02 17.95
N PHE A 258 -2.24 -1.95 18.66
CA PHE A 258 -1.32 -0.94 18.17
C PHE A 258 0.07 -1.52 17.88
N MET A 259 0.56 -2.42 18.75
CA MET A 259 1.82 -3.15 18.53
C MET A 259 1.75 -4.07 17.31
N ALA A 260 0.65 -4.84 17.17
CA ALA A 260 0.43 -5.71 16.02
C ALA A 260 0.34 -4.92 14.70
N ILE A 261 -0.36 -3.77 14.70
CA ILE A 261 -0.41 -2.85 13.57
C ILE A 261 0.98 -2.27 13.28
N THR A 262 1.74 -1.91 14.31
CA THR A 262 3.10 -1.38 14.15
C THR A 262 4.05 -2.39 13.54
N GLU A 263 3.90 -3.68 13.88
CA GLU A 263 4.70 -4.76 13.30
C GLU A 263 4.26 -5.09 11.86
N ALA A 264 2.96 -5.01 11.56
CA ALA A 264 2.42 -5.28 10.24
C ALA A 264 2.58 -4.11 9.25
N ALA A 265 2.66 -2.87 9.73
CA ALA A 265 2.70 -1.66 8.90
C ALA A 265 3.82 -1.64 7.85
N PRO A 266 5.07 -2.06 8.12
CA PRO A 266 6.11 -2.11 7.10
C PRO A 266 5.76 -3.07 5.95
N LYS A 267 5.14 -4.21 6.28
CA LYS A 267 4.72 -5.22 5.30
C LYS A 267 3.56 -4.72 4.45
N ILE A 268 2.60 -4.01 5.06
CA ILE A 268 1.47 -3.42 4.34
C ILE A 268 1.95 -2.32 3.40
N ILE A 269 2.89 -1.47 3.84
CA ILE A 269 3.50 -0.46 2.99
C ILE A 269 4.24 -1.13 1.81
N ASP A 270 4.96 -2.23 2.05
CA ASP A 270 5.66 -2.96 0.98
C ASP A 270 4.70 -3.61 -0.01
N LEU A 271 3.60 -4.22 0.46
CA LEU A 271 2.54 -4.76 -0.40
C LEU A 271 1.86 -3.65 -1.22
N LYS A 272 1.62 -2.49 -0.62
CA LYS A 272 1.04 -1.35 -1.33
C LYS A 272 2.00 -0.82 -2.39
N ILE A 273 3.29 -0.72 -2.08
CA ILE A 273 4.32 -0.34 -3.06
C ILE A 273 4.39 -1.37 -4.20
N SER A 274 4.40 -2.67 -3.90
CA SER A 274 4.46 -3.71 -4.94
C SER A 274 3.23 -3.71 -5.83
N SER A 275 2.04 -3.55 -5.24
CA SER A 275 0.78 -3.44 -6.00
C SER A 275 0.77 -2.23 -6.94
N LEU A 276 1.22 -1.06 -6.48
CA LEU A 276 1.33 0.14 -7.32
C LEU A 276 2.40 -0.02 -8.42
N GLN A 277 3.49 -0.74 -8.14
CA GLN A 277 4.52 -1.07 -9.13
C GLN A 277 4.03 -2.07 -10.18
N GLU A 278 3.25 -3.07 -9.78
CA GLU A 278 2.61 -4.02 -10.69
C GLU A 278 1.61 -3.32 -11.61
N GLU A 279 0.78 -2.42 -11.08
CA GLU A 279 -0.15 -1.63 -11.88
C GLU A 279 0.58 -0.77 -12.92
N LEU A 280 1.71 -0.18 -12.53
CA LEU A 280 2.56 0.62 -13.41
C LEU A 280 3.26 -0.22 -14.48
N ASN A 281 3.69 -1.44 -14.16
CA ASN A 281 4.27 -2.36 -15.14
C ASN A 281 3.21 -2.86 -16.13
N HIS A 282 2.04 -3.26 -15.65
CA HIS A 282 0.93 -3.72 -16.48
C HIS A 282 0.50 -2.66 -17.51
N LYS A 283 0.43 -1.38 -17.11
CA LYS A 283 0.06 -0.30 -18.05
C LYS A 283 1.13 0.01 -19.08
N LYS A 284 2.42 -0.07 -18.71
CA LYS A 284 3.53 0.05 -19.67
C LYS A 284 3.54 -1.10 -20.67
N GLU A 285 3.33 -2.33 -20.21
CA GLU A 285 3.21 -3.50 -21.08
C GLU A 285 2.02 -3.34 -22.02
N SER A 286 0.87 -2.89 -21.50
CA SER A 286 -0.32 -2.57 -22.30
C SER A 286 -0.03 -1.49 -23.37
N SER A 287 0.81 -0.50 -23.08
CA SER A 287 1.20 0.53 -24.07
C SER A 287 2.05 -0.05 -25.19
N SER A 288 3.03 -0.88 -24.84
CA SER A 288 3.83 -1.57 -25.85
C SER A 288 2.98 -2.51 -26.73
N SER A 289 1.99 -3.20 -26.15
CA SER A 289 1.04 -4.04 -26.90
C SER A 289 0.19 -3.20 -27.84
N LEU A 290 -0.46 -2.14 -27.34
CA LEU A 290 -1.32 -1.26 -28.15
C LEU A 290 -0.55 -0.57 -29.28
N LEU A 291 0.72 -0.20 -29.07
CA LEU A 291 1.56 0.35 -30.13
C LEU A 291 1.91 -0.70 -31.19
N SER A 292 2.25 -1.93 -30.78
CA SER A 292 2.48 -3.04 -31.71
C SER A 292 1.23 -3.35 -32.53
N GLU A 293 0.06 -3.32 -31.88
CA GLU A 293 -1.26 -3.50 -32.48
C GLU A 293 -1.57 -2.43 -33.52
N ARG A 294 -1.37 -1.16 -33.16
CA ARG A 294 -1.51 -0.02 -34.07
C ARG A 294 -0.63 -0.16 -35.31
N ASN A 295 0.64 -0.51 -35.11
CA ASN A 295 1.58 -0.66 -36.21
C ASN A 295 1.16 -1.80 -37.14
N CYS A 296 0.76 -2.94 -36.58
CA CYS A 296 0.29 -4.09 -37.35
C CYS A 296 -0.96 -3.76 -38.19
N TRP A 297 -1.92 -3.04 -37.62
CA TRP A 297 -3.11 -2.59 -38.37
C TRP A 297 -2.77 -1.56 -39.44
N ASN A 298 -1.92 -0.57 -39.15
CA ASN A 298 -1.48 0.41 -40.14
C ASN A 298 -0.71 -0.26 -41.30
N ASP A 299 0.15 -1.23 -41.00
CA ASP A 299 0.88 -2.00 -42.01
C ASP A 299 -0.09 -2.79 -42.90
N CYS A 300 -1.15 -3.38 -42.31
CA CYS A 300 -2.22 -4.05 -43.06
C CYS A 300 -2.94 -3.06 -43.99
N VAL A 301 -3.42 -1.93 -43.47
CA VAL A 301 -4.10 -0.90 -44.27
C VAL A 301 -3.19 -0.35 -45.37
N HIS A 302 -1.89 -0.16 -45.10
CA HIS A 302 -0.92 0.27 -46.11
C HIS A 302 -0.73 -0.76 -47.22
N LEU A 303 -0.62 -2.06 -46.89
CA LEU A 303 -0.51 -3.11 -47.91
C LEU A 303 -1.77 -3.20 -48.78
N VAL A 304 -2.96 -3.08 -48.18
CA VAL A 304 -4.22 -3.16 -48.91
C VAL A 304 -4.45 -1.92 -49.78
N THR A 305 -4.23 -0.71 -49.23
CA THR A 305 -4.35 0.53 -50.01
C THR A 305 -3.29 0.64 -51.10
N ALA A 306 -2.08 0.11 -50.90
CA ALA A 306 -1.06 0.02 -51.95
C ALA A 306 -1.51 -0.92 -53.08
N LEU A 307 -2.11 -2.07 -52.76
CA LEU A 307 -2.72 -2.94 -53.77
C LEU A 307 -3.83 -2.21 -54.52
N GLU A 308 -4.77 -1.58 -53.82
CA GLU A 308 -5.89 -0.87 -54.42
C GLU A 308 -5.41 0.28 -55.31
N HIS A 309 -4.36 0.99 -54.91
CA HIS A 309 -3.72 2.03 -55.72
C HIS A 309 -3.04 1.44 -56.96
N ASP A 310 -2.22 0.40 -56.81
CA ASP A 310 -1.54 -0.29 -57.91
C ASP A 310 -2.56 -0.85 -58.93
N LEU A 311 -3.68 -1.39 -58.43
CA LEU A 311 -4.80 -1.84 -59.26
C LEU A 311 -5.44 -0.66 -59.98
N SER A 312 -5.85 0.39 -59.26
CA SER A 312 -6.48 1.59 -59.82
C SER A 312 -5.60 2.26 -60.88
N GLU A 313 -4.29 2.39 -60.65
CA GLU A 313 -3.34 2.94 -61.62
C GLU A 313 -3.21 2.01 -62.84
N SER A 314 -3.13 0.69 -62.63
CA SER A 314 -3.03 -0.28 -63.72
C SER A 314 -4.27 -0.27 -64.62
N PHE A 315 -5.47 -0.04 -64.06
CA PHE A 315 -6.72 0.10 -64.81
C PHE A 315 -6.88 1.49 -65.45
N GLY A 316 -6.44 2.56 -64.78
CA GLY A 316 -6.55 3.94 -65.26
C GLY A 316 -5.57 4.28 -66.40
N ASN A 317 -4.33 3.79 -66.33
CA ASN A 317 -3.27 4.12 -67.30
C ASN A 317 -3.23 3.19 -68.52
N ASN A 318 -3.81 1.98 -68.46
CA ASN A 318 -3.73 0.98 -69.53
C ASN A 318 -5.06 0.71 -70.26
N ALA A 319 -6.03 1.61 -70.22
CA ALA A 319 -7.33 1.44 -70.90
C ALA A 319 -7.25 1.17 -72.43
N LYS A 320 -6.06 1.25 -73.06
CA LYS A 320 -5.84 0.98 -74.49
C LYS A 320 -4.88 -0.17 -74.81
N ALA A 321 -4.17 -0.74 -73.83
CA ALA A 321 -3.28 -1.89 -74.04
C ALA A 321 -3.53 -2.87 -72.89
N GLY A 322 -4.12 -4.02 -73.20
CA GLY A 322 -4.54 -5.03 -72.22
C GLY A 322 -3.50 -5.20 -71.10
N ILE A 323 -3.94 -4.97 -69.87
CA ILE A 323 -3.11 -5.10 -68.67
C ILE A 323 -2.50 -6.51 -68.68
N PRO A 324 -1.20 -6.68 -68.38
CA PRO A 324 -0.67 -8.01 -68.12
C PRO A 324 -1.33 -8.53 -66.86
N PHE A 325 -2.36 -9.34 -67.03
CA PHE A 325 -3.11 -10.05 -65.99
C PHE A 325 -2.18 -10.73 -64.95
N LEU A 326 -1.01 -11.19 -65.41
CA LEU A 326 0.07 -11.71 -64.58
C LEU A 326 0.62 -10.72 -63.53
N ARG A 327 0.67 -9.42 -63.82
CA ARG A 327 1.17 -8.39 -62.88
C ARG A 327 0.16 -8.12 -61.77
N VAL A 328 -1.14 -8.18 -62.07
CA VAL A 328 -2.24 -8.07 -61.10
C VAL A 328 -2.23 -9.28 -60.16
N LEU A 329 -2.10 -10.49 -60.70
CA LEU A 329 -1.99 -11.71 -59.89
C LEU A 329 -0.71 -11.73 -59.02
N ASP A 330 0.42 -11.29 -59.55
CA ASP A 330 1.68 -11.21 -58.78
C ASP A 330 1.58 -10.16 -57.66
N GLY A 331 0.90 -9.03 -57.89
CA GLY A 331 0.58 -8.02 -56.89
C GLY A 331 -0.28 -8.57 -55.76
N MET A 332 -1.39 -9.23 -56.09
CA MET A 332 -2.27 -9.88 -55.10
C MET A 332 -1.57 -11.00 -54.32
N LYS A 333 -0.70 -11.79 -54.96
CA LYS A 333 0.08 -12.84 -54.29
C LYS A 333 1.11 -12.25 -53.31
N LYS A 334 1.77 -11.16 -53.68
CA LYS A 334 2.73 -10.46 -52.80
C LYS A 334 2.04 -9.86 -51.58
N THR A 335 0.87 -9.26 -51.74
CA THR A 335 0.10 -8.76 -50.60
C THR A 335 -0.43 -9.88 -49.72
N LEU A 336 -0.80 -11.03 -50.29
CA LEU A 336 -1.18 -12.21 -49.49
C LEU A 336 -0.05 -12.71 -48.60
N VAL A 337 1.17 -12.80 -49.15
CA VAL A 337 2.38 -13.19 -48.39
C VAL A 337 2.71 -12.13 -47.33
N GLY A 338 2.52 -10.85 -47.63
CA GLY A 338 2.67 -9.76 -46.67
C GLY A 338 1.66 -9.84 -45.51
N LEU A 339 0.38 -10.13 -45.82
CA LEU A 339 -0.67 -10.33 -44.82
C LEU A 339 -0.45 -11.59 -43.99
N ASP A 340 0.09 -12.67 -44.57
CA ASP A 340 0.48 -13.89 -43.83
C ASP A 340 1.63 -13.62 -42.84
N ALA A 341 2.62 -12.80 -43.23
CA ALA A 341 3.69 -12.39 -42.35
C ALA A 341 3.18 -11.49 -41.19
N LEU A 342 2.19 -10.63 -41.46
CA LEU A 342 1.55 -9.81 -40.42
C LEU A 342 0.68 -10.65 -39.47
N LEU A 343 -0.03 -11.66 -39.97
CA LEU A 343 -0.78 -12.62 -39.14
C LEU A 343 0.13 -13.41 -38.20
N ALA A 344 1.33 -13.77 -38.66
CA ALA A 344 2.32 -14.48 -37.84
C ALA A 344 2.92 -13.62 -36.72
N ASN A 345 2.92 -12.29 -36.89
CA ASN A 345 3.49 -11.33 -35.93
C ASN A 345 2.45 -10.70 -34.99
N SER A 346 1.15 -10.89 -35.24
CA SER A 346 0.08 -10.31 -34.43
C SER A 346 -0.25 -11.17 -33.21
N MET A 347 -0.16 -10.58 -32.01
CA MET A 347 -0.48 -11.22 -30.73
C MET A 347 -1.94 -11.02 -30.29
N ASN A 348 -2.69 -10.10 -30.92
CA ASN A 348 -4.04 -9.73 -30.49
C ASN A 348 -5.12 -10.33 -31.41
N ASP A 349 -6.09 -11.02 -30.82
CA ASP A 349 -7.20 -11.70 -31.51
C ASP A 349 -8.05 -10.76 -32.36
N LYS A 350 -8.25 -9.49 -31.93
CA LYS A 350 -9.08 -8.53 -32.67
C LYS A 350 -8.44 -8.07 -33.97
N ILE A 351 -7.15 -7.77 -33.94
CA ILE A 351 -6.40 -7.37 -35.13
C ILE A 351 -6.16 -8.57 -36.03
N ARG A 352 -5.94 -9.75 -35.46
CA ARG A 352 -5.87 -10.99 -36.23
C ARG A 352 -7.16 -11.26 -37.01
N LEU A 353 -8.32 -10.99 -36.39
CA LEU A 353 -9.62 -11.12 -37.06
C LEU A 353 -9.78 -10.11 -38.21
N LEU A 354 -9.43 -8.85 -37.99
CA LEU A 354 -9.45 -7.81 -39.02
C LEU A 354 -8.53 -8.14 -40.21
N ILE A 355 -7.28 -8.55 -39.94
CA ILE A 355 -6.33 -8.94 -40.98
C ILE A 355 -6.80 -10.22 -41.71
N SER A 356 -7.45 -11.16 -41.01
CA SER A 356 -8.04 -12.34 -41.63
C SER A 356 -9.19 -11.96 -42.56
N ASP A 357 -10.09 -11.07 -42.15
CA ASP A 357 -11.21 -10.65 -42.98
C ASP A 357 -10.73 -9.96 -44.29
N GLU A 358 -9.70 -9.10 -44.21
CA GLU A 358 -9.07 -8.47 -45.39
C GLU A 358 -8.36 -9.50 -46.28
N LYS A 359 -7.65 -10.47 -45.67
CA LYS A 359 -7.00 -11.56 -46.40
C LYS A 359 -8.01 -12.44 -47.11
N ASP A 360 -9.11 -12.79 -46.45
CA ASP A 360 -10.15 -13.66 -47.00
C ASP A 360 -10.85 -12.97 -48.18
N ALA A 361 -11.12 -11.67 -48.09
CA ALA A 361 -11.65 -10.89 -49.21
C ALA A 361 -10.69 -10.87 -50.42
N ILE A 362 -9.39 -10.67 -50.19
CA ILE A 362 -8.37 -10.70 -51.27
C ILE A 362 -8.20 -12.10 -51.85
N LEU A 363 -8.26 -13.15 -51.02
CA LEU A 363 -8.22 -14.55 -51.46
C LEU A 363 -9.41 -14.89 -52.37
N GLU A 364 -10.60 -14.43 -52.00
CA GLU A 364 -11.81 -14.65 -52.80
C GLU A 364 -11.72 -13.91 -54.14
N ALA A 365 -11.32 -12.64 -54.13
CA ALA A 365 -11.07 -11.88 -55.36
C ALA A 365 -10.00 -12.55 -56.25
N TYR A 366 -8.93 -13.09 -55.67
CA TYR A 366 -7.92 -13.85 -56.39
C TYR A 366 -8.50 -15.12 -57.03
N ASN A 367 -9.34 -15.86 -56.29
CA ASN A 367 -9.98 -17.08 -56.78
C ASN A 367 -11.00 -16.80 -57.89
N GLU A 368 -11.81 -15.75 -57.77
CA GLU A 368 -12.75 -15.33 -58.81
C GLU A 368 -12.03 -14.91 -60.09
N LEU A 369 -10.96 -14.12 -59.97
CA LEU A 369 -10.13 -13.70 -61.11
C LEU A 369 -9.52 -14.91 -61.83
N ASN A 370 -9.09 -15.92 -61.06
CA ASN A 370 -8.52 -17.15 -61.61
C ASN A 370 -9.61 -18.05 -62.25
N ALA A 371 -10.81 -18.10 -61.66
CA ALA A 371 -11.95 -18.87 -62.17
C ALA A 371 -12.51 -18.30 -63.49
N GLN A 372 -12.58 -16.96 -63.62
CA GLN A 372 -12.99 -16.30 -64.87
C GLN A 372 -12.03 -16.59 -66.04
N ASN A 373 -10.76 -16.88 -65.73
CA ASN A 373 -9.73 -17.20 -66.71
C ASN A 373 -9.83 -18.63 -67.28
N VAL A 374 -10.53 -19.53 -66.58
CA VAL A 374 -10.78 -20.91 -67.06
C VAL A 374 -11.93 -20.92 -68.10
N VAL A 375 -12.87 -19.98 -68.00
CA VAL A 375 -14.04 -19.90 -68.89
C VAL A 375 -13.70 -19.23 -70.24
N THR A 376 -12.69 -18.38 -70.30
CA THR A 376 -12.26 -17.69 -71.54
C THR A 376 -11.30 -18.49 -72.42
N ASN A 377 -10.81 -19.64 -71.97
CA ASN A 377 -9.91 -20.54 -72.72
C ASN A 377 -10.62 -21.79 -73.29
N ALA A 378 -11.89 -21.67 -73.70
CA ALA A 378 -12.52 -22.66 -74.57
C ALA A 378 -12.25 -22.32 -76.05
N PRO A 379 -11.71 -23.23 -76.88
CA PRO A 379 -11.30 -22.90 -78.24
C PRO A 379 -12.52 -22.70 -79.16
N ALA A 380 -12.44 -21.64 -79.96
CA ALA A 380 -13.43 -21.30 -80.96
C ALA A 380 -13.36 -22.21 -82.21
N ARG A 381 -14.55 -22.67 -82.64
CA ARG A 381 -15.02 -22.75 -84.03
C ARG A 381 -14.58 -23.94 -84.91
N GLU A 382 -15.55 -24.80 -85.21
CA GLU A 382 -15.80 -25.27 -86.58
C GLU A 382 -17.29 -25.11 -86.93
N GLU A 383 -17.55 -24.26 -87.91
CA GLU A 383 -18.76 -24.21 -88.76
C GLU A 383 -18.27 -24.56 -90.19
N PRO A 384 -19.10 -24.92 -91.19
CA PRO A 384 -20.52 -25.32 -91.24
C PRO A 384 -20.70 -26.55 -92.23
N PRO A 385 -21.85 -26.87 -92.91
CA PRO A 385 -22.64 -26.00 -93.79
C PRO A 385 -24.19 -26.12 -93.71
N LEU A 386 -24.83 -25.08 -94.25
CA LEU A 386 -26.25 -24.92 -94.54
C LEU A 386 -26.82 -26.01 -95.49
N ALA A 387 -28.03 -26.48 -95.19
CA ALA A 387 -28.94 -27.07 -96.17
C ALA A 387 -30.42 -26.77 -95.83
N GLU A 388 -31.20 -26.50 -96.87
CA GLU A 388 -32.53 -25.89 -96.89
C GLU A 388 -33.73 -26.82 -96.55
N LYS A 389 -34.86 -26.17 -96.16
CA LYS A 389 -36.29 -26.52 -96.35
C LYS A 389 -36.85 -27.79 -95.67
N ASN A 390 -37.83 -27.63 -94.76
CA ASN A 390 -39.27 -27.73 -95.08
C ASN A 390 -40.23 -27.62 -93.87
N LYS A 391 -41.42 -27.10 -94.21
CA LYS A 391 -42.68 -26.89 -93.47
C LYS A 391 -43.14 -28.04 -92.55
N GLN A 392 -43.79 -27.74 -91.42
CA GLN A 392 -45.26 -27.85 -91.24
C GLN A 392 -45.79 -27.49 -89.83
N LYS A 393 -46.95 -26.82 -89.88
CA LYS A 393 -47.95 -26.44 -88.88
C LYS A 393 -48.28 -27.50 -87.80
N ARG A 394 -48.69 -27.07 -86.59
CA ARG A 394 -50.11 -27.13 -86.11
C ARG A 394 -50.32 -26.73 -84.62
N HIS A 395 -51.29 -25.82 -84.43
CA HIS A 395 -52.30 -25.67 -83.35
C HIS A 395 -51.97 -25.10 -81.93
N HIS A 396 -52.49 -23.86 -81.73
CA HIS A 396 -53.16 -23.31 -80.52
C HIS A 396 -54.41 -24.13 -80.13
N PRO A 397 -54.98 -24.09 -78.90
CA PRO A 397 -55.58 -22.89 -78.23
C PRO A 397 -55.44 -22.90 -76.66
N PHE A 398 -55.78 -21.91 -75.82
CA PHE A 398 -56.80 -20.85 -75.81
C PHE A 398 -56.32 -19.61 -75.01
N LEU A 399 -56.85 -18.46 -75.41
CA LEU A 399 -56.91 -17.21 -74.66
C LEU A 399 -57.89 -17.31 -73.46
N SER A 400 -57.53 -16.68 -72.34
CA SER A 400 -58.52 -15.96 -71.52
C SER A 400 -57.93 -14.65 -71.03
N VAL A 401 -58.72 -13.61 -71.30
CA VAL A 401 -58.48 -12.18 -71.11
C VAL A 401 -58.97 -11.75 -69.73
N GLY A 402 -58.27 -10.81 -69.11
CA GLY A 402 -58.76 -9.97 -68.01
C GLY A 402 -57.67 -8.98 -67.61
N LYS A 403 -57.56 -7.81 -68.26
CA LYS A 403 -58.03 -6.49 -67.76
C LYS A 403 -57.50 -6.22 -66.33
N SER A 404 -56.76 -5.18 -65.97
CA SER A 404 -56.44 -3.88 -66.57
C SER A 404 -55.58 -3.12 -65.53
N THR A 405 -54.54 -2.39 -65.94
CA THR A 405 -53.92 -1.30 -65.15
C THR A 405 -54.80 -0.04 -65.23
N PRO A 406 -54.60 0.98 -64.35
CA PRO A 406 -53.72 2.07 -64.78
C PRO A 406 -52.90 2.77 -63.69
N ARG A 407 -51.88 3.50 -64.17
CA ARG A 407 -51.05 4.51 -63.51
C ARG A 407 -51.84 5.76 -63.06
N ILE A 408 -51.11 6.63 -62.35
CA ILE A 408 -51.29 8.08 -62.02
C ILE A 408 -51.65 8.24 -60.53
N GLY A 409 -51.02 9.05 -59.68
CA GLY A 409 -49.96 10.06 -59.78
C GLY A 409 -50.10 11.04 -58.58
N LEU A 410 -48.98 11.55 -58.02
CA LEU A 410 -48.78 12.85 -57.32
C LEU A 410 -49.82 13.28 -56.24
N THR A 411 -49.51 13.66 -54.98
CA THR A 411 -48.65 14.77 -54.47
C THR A 411 -48.79 14.87 -52.91
N PRO A 412 -48.07 15.78 -52.20
CA PRO A 412 -47.66 15.67 -50.78
C PRO A 412 -48.52 16.47 -49.77
N GLU A 413 -48.03 16.47 -48.51
CA GLU A 413 -48.17 17.48 -47.43
C GLU A 413 -49.15 17.26 -46.25
N VAL A 414 -48.53 17.26 -45.05
CA VAL A 414 -48.94 17.85 -43.76
C VAL A 414 -50.02 17.11 -42.94
N ILE A 415 -49.68 16.73 -41.69
CA ILE A 415 -50.12 17.40 -40.45
C ILE A 415 -49.42 16.75 -39.24
N ASP A 416 -48.74 17.64 -38.54
CA ASP A 416 -48.15 17.57 -37.21
C ASP A 416 -49.24 17.40 -36.12
N SER A 417 -49.01 16.59 -35.09
CA SER A 417 -49.80 16.59 -33.85
C SER A 417 -49.02 15.96 -32.69
N ARG A 418 -48.13 16.78 -32.12
CA ARG A 418 -48.08 17.18 -30.70
C ARG A 418 -48.51 16.19 -29.58
N ASN A 419 -47.65 16.21 -28.56
CA ASN A 419 -47.88 16.12 -27.11
C ASN A 419 -47.67 14.77 -26.42
N HIS A 420 -46.65 14.71 -25.55
CA HIS A 420 -46.78 14.53 -24.09
C HIS A 420 -45.36 14.62 -23.46
N THR A 421 -44.98 15.74 -22.83
CA THR A 421 -45.09 16.11 -21.39
C THR A 421 -43.82 15.86 -20.56
N ASN A 422 -43.22 16.98 -20.12
CA ASN A 422 -42.34 17.22 -18.95
C ASN A 422 -42.77 16.47 -17.67
N PRO A 423 -41.88 16.24 -16.67
CA PRO A 423 -41.40 17.30 -15.72
C PRO A 423 -40.00 17.02 -15.12
N SER A 424 -39.35 17.79 -14.25
CA SER A 424 -39.38 19.17 -13.73
C SER A 424 -38.10 19.30 -12.88
N ASN A 425 -37.36 20.40 -13.03
CA ASN A 425 -36.31 20.81 -12.10
C ASN A 425 -36.94 21.44 -10.85
N HIS A 426 -36.46 21.07 -9.67
CA HIS A 426 -36.65 21.84 -8.44
C HIS A 426 -35.27 22.28 -7.92
N LYS A 427 -35.10 23.61 -7.79
CA LYS A 427 -34.17 24.25 -6.88
C LYS A 427 -34.81 24.28 -5.48
N GLU A 428 -34.00 24.13 -4.45
CA GLU A 428 -34.31 24.58 -3.09
C GLU A 428 -33.18 25.47 -2.58
N ASP A 429 -33.60 26.51 -1.86
CA ASP A 429 -32.83 27.40 -1.00
C ASP A 429 -32.43 26.71 0.32
#